data_AF-A0A7W1UYL3-F1
#
_entry.id   AF-A0A7W1UYL3-F1
#
_cell.length_a   1.000
_cell.length_b   1.000
_cell.length_c   1.000
_cell.angle_alpha   90.00
_cell.angle_beta   90.00
_cell.angle_gamma   90.00
#
_symmetry.space_group_name_H-M   'P 1'
#
loop_
_entity.id
_entity.type
_entity.pdbx_description
1 polymer ?
#
loop_
_entity_poly.entity_id
_entity_poly.type
_entity_poly.pdbx_seq_one_letter_code
_entity_poly.pdbx_strand_id
1 'polypeptide(L)'
;MTEELKYFSLAHELNKKFKTLLVANNVHFRPSLNSLSLISISENKPELGTKCSFKKYYSGNIIQELIKCDIEKINIKAEPQRPTPEKYLQALIISYAINNNYELPFDKHIKFISSEIAIKNNSGKKIVTDILGFNETTNKLCVIELKYDRQEKRLIEQVNNFENVINEKPEFFSQLLLIHGFKNTNRIPLTTAKMVVWPHEKTSPKVKLKAENIVEITFHPDYSFQNFN
;
A
#
# COMPACT_ATOMS: atom_id res chain seq x y z
N MET A 1 -5.37 -0.18 21.58
CA MET A 1 -5.45 0.10 20.13
C MET A 1 -6.13 1.43 19.94
N THR A 2 -5.51 2.37 19.24
CA THR A 2 -6.10 3.71 19.00
C THR A 2 -7.33 3.60 18.09
N GLU A 3 -8.21 4.60 18.15
CA GLU A 3 -9.39 4.64 17.29
C GLU A 3 -9.03 4.63 15.79
N GLU A 4 -7.90 5.22 15.43
CA GLU A 4 -7.39 5.26 14.06
C GLU A 4 -7.04 3.86 13.52
N LEU A 5 -6.53 2.96 14.38
CA LEU A 5 -6.05 1.63 13.99
C LEU A 5 -7.14 0.58 13.83
N LYS A 6 -8.38 0.84 14.32
CA LYS A 6 -9.50 -0.11 14.18
C LYS A 6 -9.81 -0.43 12.71
N TYR A 7 -9.63 0.53 11.82
CA TYR A 7 -9.84 0.35 10.37
C TYR A 7 -8.75 -0.52 9.75
N PHE A 8 -7.50 -0.37 10.18
CA PHE A 8 -6.38 -1.19 9.74
C PHE A 8 -6.52 -2.64 10.22
N SER A 9 -6.87 -2.84 11.49
CA SER A 9 -7.16 -4.17 12.05
C SER A 9 -8.29 -4.86 11.28
N LEU A 10 -9.41 -4.16 11.07
CA LEU A 10 -10.55 -4.70 10.34
C LEU A 10 -10.18 -5.03 8.87
N ALA A 11 -9.46 -4.16 8.18
CA ALA A 11 -9.01 -4.44 6.81
C ALA A 11 -8.12 -5.69 6.76
N HIS A 12 -7.14 -5.80 7.66
CA HIS A 12 -6.26 -6.96 7.75
C HIS A 12 -7.04 -8.26 7.98
N GLU A 13 -7.97 -8.26 8.94
CA GLU A 13 -8.83 -9.40 9.24
C GLU A 13 -9.70 -9.81 8.04
N LEU A 14 -10.35 -8.85 7.38
CA LEU A 14 -11.19 -9.11 6.22
C LEU A 14 -10.38 -9.64 5.03
N ASN A 15 -9.22 -9.04 4.75
CA ASN A 15 -8.31 -9.50 3.70
C ASN A 15 -7.83 -10.93 3.94
N LYS A 16 -7.53 -11.28 5.19
CA LYS A 16 -7.10 -12.63 5.58
C LYS A 16 -8.26 -13.64 5.51
N LYS A 17 -9.41 -13.32 6.13
CA LYS A 17 -10.56 -14.21 6.25
C LYS A 17 -11.22 -14.51 4.90
N PHE A 18 -11.29 -13.52 4.02
CA PHE A 18 -11.97 -13.64 2.73
C PHE A 18 -11.01 -13.66 1.53
N LYS A 19 -9.73 -14.01 1.75
CA LYS A 19 -8.68 -14.00 0.72
C LYS A 19 -9.14 -14.65 -0.59
N THR A 20 -9.70 -15.87 -0.54
CA THR A 20 -10.14 -16.60 -1.73
C THR A 20 -11.18 -15.82 -2.54
N LEU A 21 -12.18 -15.24 -1.87
CA LEU A 21 -13.22 -14.44 -2.52
C LEU A 21 -12.64 -13.17 -3.14
N LEU A 22 -11.77 -12.47 -2.40
CA LEU A 22 -11.18 -11.20 -2.82
C LEU A 22 -10.24 -11.38 -4.02
N VAL A 23 -9.38 -12.40 -3.97
CA VAL A 23 -8.47 -12.77 -5.07
C VAL A 23 -9.27 -13.17 -6.32
N ALA A 24 -10.29 -14.02 -6.19
CA ALA A 24 -11.11 -14.44 -7.32
C ALA A 24 -11.82 -13.27 -8.03
N ASN A 25 -12.01 -12.15 -7.34
CA ASN A 25 -12.66 -10.95 -7.88
C ASN A 25 -11.69 -9.79 -8.11
N ASN A 26 -10.37 -10.00 -7.98
CA ASN A 26 -9.35 -8.95 -8.10
C ASN A 26 -9.71 -7.69 -7.30
N VAL A 27 -10.02 -7.86 -6.01
CA VAL A 27 -10.30 -6.76 -5.07
C VAL A 27 -9.50 -6.91 -3.78
N HIS A 28 -9.34 -5.80 -3.06
CA HIS A 28 -8.61 -5.73 -1.79
C HIS A 28 -9.24 -4.70 -0.86
N PHE A 29 -9.28 -4.97 0.45
CA PHE A 29 -9.66 -3.95 1.44
C PHE A 29 -8.49 -3.02 1.72
N ARG A 30 -8.66 -1.74 1.41
CA ARG A 30 -7.71 -0.67 1.72
C ARG A 30 -8.16 0.11 2.96
N PRO A 31 -7.41 0.07 4.07
CA PRO A 31 -7.66 0.93 5.21
C PRO A 31 -7.15 2.35 4.95
N SER A 32 -7.70 3.32 5.68
CA SER A 32 -7.16 4.66 5.81
C SER A 32 -7.54 5.21 7.18
N LEU A 33 -7.03 6.40 7.55
CA LEU A 33 -7.51 7.06 8.77
C LEU A 33 -9.02 7.27 8.68
N ASN A 34 -9.74 6.67 9.63
CA ASN A 34 -11.19 6.78 9.77
C ASN A 34 -12.03 6.27 8.60
N SER A 35 -11.47 5.42 7.72
CA SER A 35 -12.25 4.82 6.64
C SER A 35 -11.72 3.46 6.19
N LEU A 36 -12.60 2.70 5.57
CA LEU A 36 -12.32 1.43 4.92
C LEU A 36 -12.91 1.51 3.51
N SER A 37 -12.17 1.03 2.52
CA SER A 37 -12.69 0.90 1.15
C SER A 37 -12.38 -0.49 0.61
N LEU A 38 -13.25 -1.00 -0.25
CA LEU A 38 -12.94 -2.12 -1.12
C LEU A 38 -12.50 -1.54 -2.47
N ILE A 39 -11.33 -1.91 -2.96
CA ILE A 39 -10.74 -1.42 -4.21
C ILE A 39 -10.53 -2.57 -5.17
N SER A 40 -10.65 -2.33 -6.48
CA SER A 40 -10.19 -3.26 -7.50
C SER A 40 -8.69 -3.13 -7.68
N ILE A 41 -8.05 -4.29 -7.83
CA ILE A 41 -6.65 -4.49 -8.17
C ILE A 41 -6.53 -5.18 -9.55
N SER A 42 -7.59 -5.09 -10.35
CA SER A 42 -7.60 -5.58 -11.73
C SER A 42 -6.94 -4.56 -12.66
N GLU A 43 -6.40 -5.06 -13.77
CA GLU A 43 -5.82 -4.25 -14.83
C GLU A 43 -6.83 -3.31 -15.51
N ASN A 44 -8.08 -3.74 -15.63
CA ASN A 44 -9.13 -2.98 -16.32
C ASN A 44 -9.73 -1.87 -15.44
N LYS A 45 -9.74 -2.06 -14.12
CA LYS A 45 -10.33 -1.10 -13.15
C LYS A 45 -9.36 -0.75 -12.02
N PRO A 46 -8.12 -0.32 -12.31
CA PRO A 46 -7.08 -0.20 -11.31
C PRO A 46 -7.45 0.81 -10.24
N GLU A 47 -7.41 0.39 -8.97
CA GLU A 47 -7.65 1.21 -7.78
C GLU A 47 -9.05 1.86 -7.69
N LEU A 48 -9.99 1.43 -8.54
CA LEU A 48 -11.38 1.87 -8.47
C LEU A 48 -12.05 1.21 -7.27
N GLY A 49 -12.65 2.00 -6.37
CA GLY A 49 -13.18 1.47 -5.12
C GLY A 49 -14.52 2.02 -4.68
N THR A 50 -15.08 1.39 -3.65
CA THR A 50 -16.26 1.83 -2.93
C THR A 50 -15.96 1.95 -1.44
N LYS A 51 -16.55 2.96 -0.79
CA LYS A 51 -16.40 3.16 0.66
C LYS A 51 -17.24 2.13 1.40
N CYS A 52 -16.62 1.44 2.35
CA CYS A 52 -17.27 0.44 3.17
C CYS A 52 -17.79 1.06 4.49
N SER A 53 -18.92 0.57 4.98
CA SER A 53 -19.47 0.99 6.27
C SER A 53 -18.81 0.20 7.40
N PHE A 54 -17.98 0.86 8.21
CA PHE A 54 -17.28 0.22 9.33
C PHE A 54 -18.24 -0.57 10.23
N LYS A 55 -19.35 0.04 10.65
CA LYS A 55 -20.34 -0.62 11.51
C LYS A 55 -20.87 -1.92 10.91
N LYS A 56 -21.21 -1.93 9.62
CA LYS A 56 -21.72 -3.14 8.94
C LYS A 56 -20.67 -4.24 8.84
N TYR A 57 -19.42 -3.88 8.54
CA TYR A 57 -18.32 -4.84 8.40
C TYR A 57 -17.79 -5.35 9.74
N TYR A 58 -17.88 -4.54 10.81
CA TYR A 58 -17.37 -4.89 12.13
C TYR A 58 -18.34 -5.78 12.92
N SER A 59 -19.65 -5.55 12.82
CA SER A 59 -20.67 -6.26 13.63
C SER A 59 -21.63 -7.11 12.81
N GLY A 60 -21.39 -7.29 11.51
CA GLY A 60 -22.33 -7.95 10.60
C GLY A 60 -22.22 -9.47 10.64
N ASN A 61 -23.37 -10.15 10.64
CA ASN A 61 -23.43 -11.61 10.44
C ASN A 61 -23.41 -12.02 8.96
N ILE A 62 -23.51 -11.05 8.04
CA ILE A 62 -23.64 -11.24 6.58
C ILE A 62 -22.51 -10.54 5.80
N ILE A 63 -21.28 -10.64 6.30
CA ILE A 63 -20.13 -9.91 5.73
C ILE A 63 -19.86 -10.33 4.29
N GLN A 64 -20.02 -11.62 3.96
CA GLN A 64 -19.75 -12.12 2.62
C GLN A 64 -20.72 -11.53 1.58
N GLU A 65 -21.99 -11.39 1.93
CA GLU A 65 -23.00 -10.73 1.09
C GLU A 65 -22.67 -9.23 0.92
N LEU A 66 -22.23 -8.56 1.99
CA LEU A 66 -21.79 -7.16 1.90
C LEU A 66 -20.60 -6.99 0.94
N ILE A 67 -19.62 -7.91 0.99
CA ILE A 67 -18.49 -7.92 0.06
C ILE A 67 -18.98 -8.05 -1.38
N LYS A 68 -19.86 -9.02 -1.66
CA LYS A 68 -20.41 -9.22 -3.01
C LYS A 68 -21.15 -7.99 -3.53
N CYS A 69 -21.98 -7.37 -2.70
CA CYS A 69 -22.67 -6.11 -3.04
C CYS A 69 -21.68 -4.98 -3.34
N ASP A 70 -20.57 -4.88 -2.61
CA ASP A 70 -19.55 -3.86 -2.84
C ASP A 70 -18.72 -4.15 -4.10
N ILE A 71 -18.47 -5.42 -4.44
CA ILE A 71 -17.87 -5.85 -5.71
C ILE A 71 -18.76 -5.45 -6.89
N GLU A 72 -20.06 -5.74 -6.82
CA GLU A 72 -21.02 -5.35 -7.86
C GLU A 72 -21.03 -3.84 -8.11
N LYS A 73 -20.98 -3.03 -7.03
CA LYS A 73 -20.86 -1.58 -7.15
C LYS A 73 -19.59 -1.14 -7.87
N ILE A 74 -18.46 -1.82 -7.68
CA ILE A 74 -17.22 -1.52 -8.41
C ILE A 74 -17.38 -1.92 -9.87
N ASN A 75 -17.99 -3.07 -10.15
CA ASN A 75 -18.17 -3.59 -11.51
C ASN A 75 -19.05 -2.70 -12.38
N ILE A 76 -20.10 -2.07 -11.82
CA ILE A 76 -20.98 -1.15 -12.57
C ILE A 76 -20.41 0.27 -12.72
N LYS A 77 -19.35 0.63 -11.99
CA LYS A 77 -18.73 1.95 -12.16
C LYS A 77 -18.05 2.04 -13.52
N ALA A 78 -18.26 3.19 -14.17
CA ALA A 78 -17.55 3.55 -15.38
C ALA A 78 -16.04 3.60 -15.12
N GLU A 79 -15.27 3.13 -16.10
CA GLU A 79 -13.82 3.20 -16.06
C GLU A 79 -13.36 4.67 -16.13
N PRO A 80 -12.23 5.00 -15.50
CA PRO A 80 -11.65 6.34 -15.64
C PRO A 80 -11.36 6.63 -17.11
N GLN A 81 -11.88 7.73 -17.64
CA GLN A 81 -11.63 8.12 -19.04
C GLN A 81 -10.18 8.54 -19.30
N ARG A 82 -9.45 8.95 -18.25
CA ARG A 82 -8.06 9.37 -18.34
C ARG A 82 -7.14 8.21 -17.94
N PRO A 83 -6.09 7.90 -18.71
CA PRO A 83 -5.07 6.93 -18.30
C PRO A 83 -4.47 7.31 -16.95
N THR A 84 -4.39 6.34 -16.04
CA THR A 84 -3.74 6.47 -14.73
C THR A 84 -2.63 5.41 -14.58
N PRO A 85 -1.49 5.57 -15.28
CA PRO A 85 -0.43 4.56 -15.29
C PRO A 85 0.11 4.20 -13.90
N GLU A 86 0.16 5.17 -12.98
CA GLU A 86 0.54 4.94 -11.57
C GLU A 86 -0.45 4.03 -10.84
N LYS A 87 -1.76 4.21 -11.08
CA LYS A 87 -2.78 3.36 -10.48
C LYS A 87 -2.77 1.96 -11.08
N TYR A 88 -2.50 1.83 -12.38
CA TYR A 88 -2.29 0.55 -13.02
C TYR A 88 -1.10 -0.20 -12.40
N LEU A 89 0.06 0.47 -12.30
CA LEU A 89 1.25 -0.08 -11.65
C LEU A 89 0.98 -0.50 -10.20
N GLN A 90 0.28 0.35 -9.44
CA GLN A 90 -0.09 0.05 -8.06
C GLN A 90 -0.99 -1.19 -7.96
N ALA A 91 -2.01 -1.29 -8.81
CA ALA A 91 -2.91 -2.43 -8.85
C ALA A 91 -2.15 -3.74 -9.14
N LEU A 92 -1.20 -3.72 -10.08
CA LEU A 92 -0.34 -4.86 -10.39
C LEU A 92 0.52 -5.27 -9.19
N ILE A 93 1.20 -4.33 -8.54
CA ILE A 93 2.05 -4.60 -7.37
C ILE A 93 1.23 -5.20 -6.23
N ILE A 94 0.04 -4.64 -5.94
CA ILE A 94 -0.84 -5.13 -4.87
C ILE A 94 -1.39 -6.52 -5.23
N SER A 95 -1.82 -6.72 -6.48
CA SER A 95 -2.31 -8.02 -6.96
C SER A 95 -1.24 -9.09 -6.82
N TYR A 96 -0.01 -8.81 -7.24
CA TYR A 96 1.12 -9.70 -7.03
C TYR A 96 1.30 -10.02 -5.55
N ALA A 97 1.36 -9.00 -4.68
CA ALA A 97 1.62 -9.20 -3.26
C ALA A 97 0.56 -10.09 -2.60
N ILE A 98 -0.73 -9.84 -2.84
CA ILE A 98 -1.81 -10.64 -2.22
C ILE A 98 -1.74 -12.11 -2.67
N ASN A 99 -1.36 -12.36 -3.91
CA ASN A 99 -1.17 -13.71 -4.44
C ASN A 99 0.10 -14.39 -3.92
N ASN A 100 1.14 -13.63 -3.57
CA ASN A 100 2.46 -14.12 -3.18
C ASN A 100 2.78 -13.84 -1.70
N ASN A 101 1.90 -14.25 -0.78
CA ASN A 101 2.12 -14.12 0.67
C ASN A 101 2.54 -12.71 1.13
N TYR A 102 1.90 -11.70 0.53
CA TYR A 102 2.16 -10.27 0.73
C TYR A 102 3.55 -9.81 0.33
N GLU A 103 4.32 -10.56 -0.44
CA GLU A 103 5.66 -10.15 -0.90
C GLU A 103 5.58 -9.17 -2.07
N LEU A 104 6.34 -8.08 -2.01
CA LEU A 104 6.41 -7.12 -3.12
C LEU A 104 7.25 -7.69 -4.26
N PRO A 105 6.85 -7.55 -5.54
CA PRO A 105 7.46 -8.27 -6.68
C PRO A 105 8.94 -8.00 -6.92
N PHE A 106 9.47 -6.91 -6.38
CA PHE A 106 10.86 -6.49 -6.54
C PHE A 106 11.77 -6.85 -5.36
N ASP A 107 11.21 -7.26 -4.22
CA ASP A 107 11.98 -7.76 -3.07
C ASP A 107 11.08 -8.63 -2.20
N LYS A 108 11.34 -9.94 -2.18
CA LYS A 108 10.56 -10.94 -1.43
C LYS A 108 10.63 -10.74 0.09
N HIS A 109 11.64 -10.01 0.56
CA HIS A 109 11.82 -9.69 1.97
C HIS A 109 10.97 -8.51 2.41
N ILE A 110 10.39 -7.74 1.48
CA ILE A 110 9.48 -6.65 1.77
C ILE A 110 8.04 -7.15 1.69
N LYS A 111 7.35 -7.12 2.83
CA LYS A 111 5.94 -7.47 2.93
C LYS A 111 5.07 -6.22 2.79
N PHE A 112 4.05 -6.30 1.94
CA PHE A 112 3.02 -5.28 1.76
C PHE A 112 2.19 -5.09 3.04
N ILE A 113 2.02 -3.84 3.45
CA ILE A 113 1.17 -3.44 4.59
C ILE A 113 -0.13 -2.81 4.08
N SER A 114 -0.01 -1.72 3.32
CA SER A 114 -1.17 -0.97 2.82
C SER A 114 -0.75 -0.11 1.63
N SER A 115 -1.74 0.28 0.83
CA SER A 115 -1.60 1.34 -0.16
C SER A 115 -2.32 2.62 0.26
N GLU A 116 -1.93 3.77 -0.31
CA GLU A 116 -2.51 5.10 -0.09
C GLU A 116 -2.73 5.46 1.39
N ILE A 117 -1.80 5.06 2.25
CA ILE A 117 -1.92 5.38 3.67
C ILE A 117 -1.74 6.89 3.85
N ALA A 118 -2.79 7.53 4.34
CA ALA A 118 -2.85 8.97 4.49
C ALA A 118 -2.83 9.35 5.96
N ILE A 119 -1.77 10.02 6.40
CA ILE A 119 -1.55 10.40 7.79
C ILE A 119 -1.32 11.91 7.88
N LYS A 120 -1.88 12.57 8.91
CA LYS A 120 -1.54 13.97 9.20
C LYS A 120 -0.23 14.04 9.97
N ASN A 121 0.69 14.89 9.54
CA ASN A 121 1.87 15.25 10.34
C ASN A 121 1.48 16.12 11.55
N ASN A 122 2.44 16.50 12.38
CA ASN A 122 2.23 17.37 13.56
C ASN A 122 1.69 18.76 13.22
N SER A 123 1.90 19.25 11.99
CA SER A 123 1.31 20.50 11.50
C SER A 123 -0.11 20.33 10.95
N GLY A 124 -0.71 19.13 11.04
CA GLY A 124 -2.03 18.81 10.53
C GLY A 124 -2.12 18.60 9.01
N LYS A 125 -1.00 18.73 8.27
CA LYS A 125 -0.93 18.51 6.83
C LYS A 125 -1.04 17.01 6.54
N LYS A 126 -1.96 16.64 5.65
CA LYS A 126 -2.12 15.27 5.16
C LYS A 126 -0.94 14.92 4.25
N ILE A 127 -0.19 13.89 4.62
CA ILE A 127 0.85 13.26 3.81
C ILE A 127 0.36 11.87 3.44
N VAL A 128 0.61 11.45 2.21
CA VAL A 128 0.18 10.15 1.67
C VAL A 128 1.40 9.47 1.07
N THR A 129 1.52 8.16 1.25
CA THR A 129 2.44 7.34 0.47
C THR A 129 1.66 6.31 -0.34
N ASP A 130 2.16 6.01 -1.53
CA ASP A 130 1.50 5.12 -2.48
C ASP A 130 1.47 3.69 -1.94
N ILE A 131 2.60 3.17 -1.48
CA ILE A 131 2.72 1.84 -0.87
C ILE A 131 3.57 1.92 0.39
N LEU A 132 3.10 1.26 1.44
CA LEU A 132 3.86 0.99 2.65
C LEU A 132 4.19 -0.50 2.74
N GLY A 133 5.47 -0.82 2.95
CA GLY A 133 5.93 -2.18 3.20
C GLY A 133 6.79 -2.29 4.46
N PHE A 134 7.16 -3.52 4.81
CA PHE A 134 8.12 -3.79 5.87
C PHE A 134 9.11 -4.87 5.44
N ASN A 135 10.39 -4.53 5.48
CA ASN A 135 11.47 -5.46 5.19
C ASN A 135 11.79 -6.27 6.45
N GLU A 136 11.45 -7.56 6.44
CA GLU A 136 11.65 -8.45 7.60
C GLU A 136 13.12 -8.75 7.88
N THR A 137 13.98 -8.69 6.85
CA THR A 137 15.42 -8.96 6.99
C THR A 137 16.16 -7.77 7.59
N THR A 138 15.84 -6.55 7.17
CA THR A 138 16.49 -5.33 7.68
C THR A 138 15.73 -4.68 8.82
N ASN A 139 14.52 -5.15 9.15
CA ASN A 139 13.61 -4.56 10.13
C ASN A 139 13.32 -3.07 9.83
N LYS A 140 13.08 -2.74 8.56
CA LYS A 140 12.83 -1.37 8.10
C LYS A 140 11.42 -1.20 7.55
N LEU A 141 10.78 -0.07 7.86
CA LEU A 141 9.56 0.37 7.20
C LEU A 141 9.92 0.92 5.82
N CYS A 142 9.34 0.38 4.76
CA CYS A 142 9.61 0.78 3.39
C CYS A 142 8.53 1.78 2.93
N VAL A 143 8.93 3.03 2.70
CA VAL A 143 8.10 4.07 2.09
C VAL A 143 8.34 4.02 0.59
N ILE A 144 7.33 3.64 -0.18
CA ILE A 144 7.45 3.36 -1.61
C ILE A 144 6.55 4.31 -2.38
N GLU A 145 7.16 5.19 -3.17
CA GLU A 145 6.46 6.06 -4.11
C GLU A 145 6.51 5.47 -5.52
N LEU A 146 5.37 5.46 -6.19
CA LEU A 146 5.25 5.09 -7.59
C LEU A 146 5.31 6.36 -8.42
N LYS A 147 6.03 6.29 -9.54
CA LYS A 147 6.05 7.40 -10.49
C LYS A 147 5.96 6.94 -11.91
N TYR A 148 5.05 7.58 -12.64
CA TYR A 148 5.08 7.55 -14.09
C TYR A 148 5.92 8.70 -14.63
N ASP A 149 5.87 9.91 -14.10
CA ASP A 149 6.61 11.07 -14.61
C ASP A 149 7.83 11.47 -13.76
N ARG A 150 8.78 12.19 -14.37
CA ARG A 150 10.08 12.50 -13.75
C ARG A 150 10.05 13.82 -12.97
N GLN A 151 9.24 13.91 -11.91
CA GLN A 151 9.23 15.05 -10.99
C GLN A 151 10.10 14.78 -9.75
N GLU A 152 11.42 14.69 -9.94
CA GLU A 152 12.39 14.26 -8.92
C GLU A 152 12.32 15.04 -7.59
N LYS A 153 12.26 16.37 -7.63
CA LYS A 153 12.22 17.20 -6.41
C LYS A 153 11.00 16.87 -5.55
N ARG A 154 9.83 16.80 -6.20
CA ARG A 154 8.57 16.47 -5.55
C ARG A 154 8.61 15.07 -4.96
N LEU A 155 9.24 14.12 -5.65
CA LEU A 155 9.39 12.77 -5.16
C LEU A 155 10.24 12.70 -3.88
N ILE A 156 11.42 13.35 -3.89
CA ILE A 156 12.31 13.37 -2.73
C ILE A 156 11.57 13.98 -1.53
N GLU A 157 10.84 15.09 -1.77
CA GLU A 157 9.98 15.69 -0.76
C GLU A 157 8.89 14.73 -0.26
N GLN A 158 8.24 13.95 -1.13
CA GLN A 158 7.20 13.00 -0.72
C GLN A 158 7.74 11.92 0.22
N VAL A 159 8.82 11.22 -0.17
CA VAL A 159 9.40 10.15 0.66
C VAL A 159 9.95 10.71 1.98
N ASN A 160 10.61 11.87 1.96
CA ASN A 160 11.14 12.51 3.15
C ASN A 160 10.01 13.00 4.07
N ASN A 161 8.93 13.55 3.51
CA ASN A 161 7.77 13.99 4.30
C ASN A 161 7.08 12.81 4.99
N PHE A 162 6.97 11.66 4.32
CA PHE A 162 6.34 10.49 4.94
C PHE A 162 7.25 9.82 5.98
N GLU A 163 8.57 9.79 5.75
CA GLU A 163 9.57 9.41 6.76
C GLU A 163 9.46 10.28 8.03
N ASN A 164 9.32 11.59 7.88
CA ASN A 164 9.08 12.49 9.01
C ASN A 164 7.80 12.12 9.76
N VAL A 165 6.72 11.79 9.06
CA VAL A 165 5.47 11.33 9.71
C VAL A 165 5.66 10.04 10.50
N ILE A 166 6.50 9.12 10.03
CA ILE A 166 6.84 7.90 10.77
C ILE A 166 7.59 8.24 12.06
N ASN A 167 8.56 9.16 11.98
CA ASN A 167 9.33 9.62 13.12
C ASN A 167 8.49 10.40 14.14
N GLU A 168 7.47 11.14 13.68
CA GLU A 168 6.53 11.86 14.53
C GLU A 168 5.51 10.95 15.22
N LYS A 169 5.25 9.76 14.69
CA LYS A 169 4.19 8.83 15.17
C LYS A 169 4.67 7.38 15.32
N PRO A 170 5.79 7.10 16.00
CA PRO A 170 6.37 5.77 16.02
C PRO A 170 5.44 4.71 16.65
N GLU A 171 4.63 5.07 17.65
CA GLU A 171 3.68 4.15 18.29
C GLU A 171 2.56 3.71 17.35
N PHE A 172 2.10 4.60 16.45
CA PHE A 172 1.09 4.27 15.45
C PHE A 172 1.64 3.20 14.50
N PHE A 173 2.83 3.42 13.94
CA PHE A 173 3.43 2.49 12.98
C PHE A 173 3.88 1.18 13.64
N SER A 174 4.34 1.22 14.89
CA SER A 174 4.64 0.01 15.66
C SER A 174 3.39 -0.87 15.85
N GLN A 175 2.26 -0.28 16.24
CA GLN A 175 0.99 -1.00 16.35
C GLN A 175 0.45 -1.47 14.99
N LEU A 176 0.64 -0.68 13.93
CA LEU A 176 0.30 -1.09 12.56
C LEU A 176 1.07 -2.35 12.17
N LEU A 177 2.37 -2.42 12.46
CA LEU A 177 3.17 -3.62 12.20
C LEU A 177 2.70 -4.83 13.03
N LEU A 178 2.29 -4.61 14.27
CA LEU A 178 1.74 -5.68 15.12
C LEU A 178 0.43 -6.25 14.56
N ILE A 179 -0.45 -5.42 13.98
CA ILE A 179 -1.66 -5.89 13.28
C ILE A 179 -1.31 -6.88 12.17
N HIS A 180 -0.20 -6.64 11.46
CA HIS A 180 0.28 -7.51 10.38
C HIS A 180 1.10 -8.71 10.88
N GLY A 181 1.24 -8.87 12.20
CA GLY A 181 1.93 -10.02 12.81
C GLY A 181 3.45 -9.91 12.87
N PHE A 182 4.03 -8.76 12.51
CA PHE A 182 5.47 -8.55 12.61
C PHE A 182 5.87 -8.42 14.09
N LYS A 183 6.78 -9.29 14.53
CA LYS A 183 7.31 -9.31 15.90
C LYS A 183 8.56 -8.43 16.00
N ASN A 184 8.95 -8.03 17.20
CA ASN A 184 10.12 -7.17 17.48
C ASN A 184 10.04 -5.73 16.93
N THR A 185 8.83 -5.27 16.62
CA THR A 185 8.52 -3.93 16.10
C THR A 185 8.41 -2.87 17.21
N ASN A 186 8.71 -3.26 18.46
CA ASN A 186 8.75 -2.38 19.62
C ASN A 186 10.05 -1.54 19.69
N ARG A 187 10.96 -1.70 18.71
CA ARG A 187 12.17 -0.89 18.61
C ARG A 187 11.78 0.49 18.08
N ILE A 188 11.71 1.45 18.99
CA ILE A 188 11.56 2.88 18.69
C ILE A 188 12.95 3.52 18.85
N PRO A 189 13.43 4.35 17.90
CA PRO A 189 12.75 4.77 16.67
C PRO A 189 12.70 3.64 15.62
N LEU A 190 11.63 3.65 14.80
CA LEU A 190 11.52 2.79 13.65
C LEU A 190 12.47 3.28 12.55
N THR A 191 13.26 2.38 11.99
CA THR A 191 14.11 2.70 10.84
C THR A 191 13.35 2.60 9.54
N THR A 192 13.61 3.53 8.62
CA THR A 192 12.93 3.66 7.33
C THR A 192 13.87 3.31 6.17
N ALA A 193 13.29 2.82 5.08
CA ALA A 193 13.90 2.74 3.77
C ALA A 193 12.99 3.49 2.79
N LYS A 194 13.59 4.37 1.98
CA LYS A 194 12.87 5.16 0.97
C LYS A 194 13.09 4.52 -0.39
N MET A 195 12.01 4.31 -1.12
CA MET A 195 12.05 3.60 -2.39
C MET A 195 11.20 4.31 -3.43
N VAL A 196 11.65 4.22 -4.69
CA VAL A 196 10.93 4.71 -5.85
C VAL A 196 10.81 3.59 -6.84
N VAL A 197 9.59 3.35 -7.32
CA VAL A 197 9.33 2.36 -8.36
C VAL A 197 8.89 3.07 -9.63
N TRP A 198 9.66 2.83 -10.69
CA TRP A 198 9.42 3.32 -12.04
C TRP A 198 8.91 2.18 -12.93
N PRO A 199 8.07 2.44 -13.94
CA PRO A 199 7.85 1.49 -15.02
C PRO A 199 9.13 1.34 -15.88
N HIS A 200 9.37 0.13 -16.37
CA HIS A 200 10.57 -0.26 -17.13
C HIS A 200 10.92 0.61 -18.34
N GLU A 201 9.92 1.21 -18.97
CA GLU A 201 10.11 2.02 -20.18
C GLU A 201 10.78 3.38 -19.93
N LYS A 202 11.16 3.70 -18.69
CA LYS A 202 11.77 4.99 -18.33
C LYS A 202 13.17 4.81 -17.73
N THR A 203 14.16 5.44 -18.38
CA THR A 203 15.54 5.54 -17.84
C THR A 203 15.57 6.29 -16.50
N SER A 204 16.23 5.71 -15.49
CA SER A 204 16.31 6.24 -14.12
C SER A 204 17.41 7.32 -13.97
N PRO A 205 17.21 8.36 -13.13
CA PRO A 205 18.24 9.33 -12.77
C PRO A 205 19.16 8.78 -11.65
N LYS A 206 19.93 7.73 -11.97
CA LYS A 206 20.70 6.91 -11.02
C LYS A 206 21.60 7.64 -10.00
N VAL A 207 21.98 8.90 -10.24
CA VAL A 207 23.01 9.58 -9.43
C VAL A 207 22.43 10.36 -8.24
N LYS A 208 21.28 11.05 -8.41
CA LYS A 208 20.76 11.96 -7.37
C LYS A 208 20.01 11.25 -6.24
N LEU A 209 19.19 10.25 -6.57
CA LEU A 209 18.40 9.53 -5.55
C LEU A 209 19.30 8.70 -4.62
N LYS A 210 20.43 8.19 -5.13
CA LYS A 210 21.44 7.54 -4.31
C LYS A 210 22.04 8.47 -3.24
N ALA A 211 22.24 9.75 -3.55
CA ALA A 211 22.74 10.73 -2.58
C ALA A 211 21.74 11.01 -1.44
N GLU A 212 20.44 10.84 -1.69
CA GLU A 212 19.35 11.01 -0.72
C GLU A 212 19.01 9.72 0.05
N ASN A 213 19.82 8.66 -0.12
CA ASN A 213 19.58 7.30 0.40
C ASN A 213 18.21 6.72 -0.06
N ILE A 214 17.83 6.98 -1.31
CA ILE A 214 16.61 6.46 -1.92
C ILE A 214 16.97 5.32 -2.88
N VAL A 215 16.34 4.15 -2.67
CA VAL A 215 16.49 2.98 -3.55
C VAL A 215 15.59 3.14 -4.77
N GLU A 216 16.14 2.91 -5.95
CA GLU A 216 15.40 2.95 -7.20
C GLU A 216 15.13 1.54 -7.73
N ILE A 217 13.88 1.30 -8.12
CA ILE A 217 13.43 0.04 -8.71
C ILE A 217 12.78 0.34 -10.05
N THR A 218 13.09 -0.49 -11.02
CA THR A 218 12.48 -0.44 -12.35
C THR A 218 11.62 -1.69 -12.53
N PHE A 219 10.30 -1.54 -12.50
CA PHE A 219 9.35 -2.64 -12.53
C PHE A 219 8.72 -2.81 -13.92
N HIS A 220 8.70 -4.04 -14.40
CA HIS A 220 7.87 -4.48 -15.53
C HIS A 220 6.86 -5.51 -15.00
N PRO A 221 5.60 -5.54 -15.50
CA PRO A 221 4.59 -6.50 -15.07
C PRO A 221 5.04 -7.97 -15.17
N ASP A 222 5.88 -8.27 -16.17
CA ASP A 222 6.41 -9.63 -16.41
C ASP A 222 7.65 -9.98 -15.56
N TYR A 223 8.11 -9.07 -14.69
CA TYR A 223 9.29 -9.34 -13.88
C TYR A 223 8.95 -10.18 -12.65
N SER A 224 9.62 -11.31 -12.57
CA SER A 224 9.68 -12.11 -11.34
C SER A 224 10.77 -11.58 -10.41
N PHE A 225 10.80 -12.05 -9.16
CA PHE A 225 11.91 -11.75 -8.23
C PHE A 225 13.31 -12.00 -8.81
N GLN A 226 13.45 -12.97 -9.73
CA GLN A 226 14.74 -13.31 -10.32
C GLN A 226 15.28 -12.18 -11.21
N ASN A 227 14.41 -11.29 -11.68
CA ASN A 227 14.76 -10.18 -12.56
C ASN A 227 15.37 -8.97 -11.80
N PHE A 228 15.41 -9.00 -10.46
CA PHE A 228 15.86 -7.89 -9.62
C PHE A 228 17.18 -8.14 -8.87
N ASN A 229 17.83 -9.30 -9.09
CA ASN A 229 19.12 -9.66 -8.47
C ASN A 229 20.31 -9.32 -9.37
#